data_AF-A0A436WDT8-F1
#
_entry.id   AF-A0A436WDT8-F1
#
_cell.length_a   1.000
_cell.length_b   1.000
_cell.length_c   1.000
_cell.angle_alpha   90.00
_cell.angle_beta   90.00
_cell.angle_gamma   90.00
#
_symmetry.space_group_name_H-M   'P 1'
#
loop_
_entity.id
_entity.type
_entity.pdbx_description
1 polymer ?
#
loop_
_entity_poly.entity_id
_entity_poly.type
_entity_poly.pdbx_seq_one_letter_code
_entity_poly.pdbx_strand_id
1 'polypeptide(L)'
;MASLKTASQPKKTVPAKGGAAKGGERPGRLADYLLARAPAEDVAAYEVADLERAADLAGRAIARHKKGDSIVAIDTESSVARQGRPVTVITVVNDNMPFLFDSILGEITETAGEPLLVTHPVVAVRHGKGGVEEILGDGGYAKDDGSHDRLSVVHVHIGRLSAELADALAGHLKKLLVQVRAAVTDWKPM
;
A
#
# COMPACT_ATOMS: atom_id res chain seq x y z
N MET A 1 -69.85 -27.10 -23.78
CA MET A 1 -69.03 -28.09 -23.04
C MET A 1 -67.77 -28.37 -23.85
N ALA A 2 -66.65 -28.67 -23.18
CA ALA A 2 -65.25 -28.69 -23.66
C ALA A 2 -64.59 -27.30 -23.72
N SER A 3 -63.33 -27.05 -23.32
CA SER A 3 -62.32 -27.80 -22.56
C SER A 3 -61.22 -26.81 -22.10
N LEU A 4 -60.72 -27.03 -20.88
CA LEU A 4 -59.39 -26.81 -20.29
C LEU A 4 -58.38 -25.82 -20.95
N LYS A 5 -57.86 -24.86 -20.16
CA LYS A 5 -56.53 -24.23 -20.36
C LYS A 5 -55.75 -24.13 -19.04
N THR A 6 -54.82 -25.07 -18.89
CA THR A 6 -53.38 -24.94 -18.55
C THR A 6 -52.91 -24.02 -17.42
N ALA A 7 -52.27 -24.64 -16.43
CA ALA A 7 -51.36 -24.03 -15.45
C ALA A 7 -49.98 -23.75 -16.05
N SER A 8 -49.29 -22.67 -15.61
CA SER A 8 -47.82 -22.59 -15.66
C SER A 8 -47.21 -21.51 -14.73
N GLN A 9 -46.54 -22.02 -13.70
CA GLN A 9 -45.31 -21.61 -12.99
C GLN A 9 -45.09 -20.21 -12.36
N PRO A 10 -44.43 -20.16 -11.17
CA PRO A 10 -44.08 -18.93 -10.46
C PRO A 10 -42.77 -18.31 -10.98
N LYS A 11 -42.76 -16.97 -11.08
CA LYS A 11 -41.57 -16.17 -11.45
C LYS A 11 -40.51 -16.22 -10.35
N LYS A 12 -39.32 -16.73 -10.69
CA LYS A 12 -38.07 -16.55 -9.95
C LYS A 12 -37.71 -15.07 -9.91
N THR A 13 -37.65 -14.48 -8.72
CA THR A 13 -36.99 -13.20 -8.46
C THR A 13 -35.50 -13.45 -8.19
N VAL A 14 -34.66 -12.95 -9.08
CA VAL A 14 -33.21 -12.82 -8.89
C VAL A 14 -32.93 -11.72 -7.86
N PRO A 15 -32.05 -11.91 -6.86
CA PRO A 15 -31.57 -10.78 -6.08
C PRO A 15 -30.43 -10.09 -6.85
N ALA A 16 -30.66 -8.82 -7.17
CA ALA A 16 -29.67 -7.94 -7.76
C ALA A 16 -28.52 -7.65 -6.78
N LYS A 17 -27.30 -7.70 -7.30
CA LYS A 17 -26.09 -7.11 -6.71
C LYS A 17 -26.32 -5.62 -6.47
N GLY A 18 -25.89 -5.11 -5.32
CA GLY A 18 -25.83 -3.67 -5.07
C GLY A 18 -25.95 -3.33 -3.60
N GLY A 19 -24.82 -3.35 -2.89
CA GLY A 19 -24.72 -2.90 -1.52
C GLY A 19 -23.37 -2.27 -1.27
N ALA A 20 -23.10 -1.14 -1.95
CA ALA A 20 -22.01 -0.26 -1.59
C ALA A 20 -22.25 0.21 -0.15
N ALA A 21 -21.43 -0.27 0.77
CA ALA A 21 -21.46 0.15 2.16
C ALA A 21 -21.07 1.64 2.23
N LYS A 22 -22.05 2.50 2.52
CA LYS A 22 -21.82 3.86 3.00
C LYS A 22 -21.20 3.77 4.39
N GLY A 23 -19.88 3.89 4.47
CA GLY A 23 -19.16 4.12 5.72
C GLY A 23 -18.96 5.61 5.93
N GLY A 24 -19.56 6.18 6.97
CA GLY A 24 -19.19 7.51 7.46
C GLY A 24 -17.71 7.50 7.85
N GLU A 25 -16.94 8.44 7.28
CA GLU A 25 -15.51 8.61 7.50
C GLU A 25 -15.22 8.88 8.98
N ARG A 26 -14.85 7.82 9.69
CA ARG A 26 -13.80 7.94 10.71
C ARG A 26 -12.50 8.17 9.96
N PRO A 27 -11.55 8.99 10.45
CA PRO A 27 -10.22 9.06 9.85
C PRO A 27 -9.70 7.62 9.75
N GLY A 28 -9.52 7.14 8.51
CA GLY A 28 -9.19 5.75 8.24
C GLY A 28 -7.92 5.40 9.00
N ARG A 29 -7.90 4.26 9.69
CA ARG A 29 -6.64 3.81 10.27
C ARG A 29 -5.69 3.56 9.12
N LEU A 30 -4.41 3.87 9.28
CA LEU A 30 -3.40 3.64 8.24
C LEU A 30 -3.43 2.18 7.73
N ALA A 31 -3.74 1.23 8.61
CA ALA A 31 -3.97 -0.18 8.26
C ALA A 31 -5.07 -0.36 7.20
N ASP A 32 -6.16 0.41 7.27
CA ASP A 32 -7.25 0.34 6.30
C ASP A 32 -6.74 0.76 4.91
N TYR A 33 -5.93 1.82 4.83
CA TYR A 33 -5.36 2.28 3.56
C TYR A 33 -4.32 1.31 2.99
N LEU A 34 -3.47 0.73 3.84
CA LEU A 34 -2.47 -0.26 3.42
C LEU A 34 -3.12 -1.53 2.87
N LEU A 35 -4.20 -2.00 3.49
CA LEU A 35 -4.83 -3.27 3.14
C LEU A 35 -5.95 -3.13 2.10
N ALA A 36 -6.44 -1.91 1.83
CA ALA A 36 -7.58 -1.68 0.92
C ALA A 36 -7.42 -2.27 -0.49
N ARG A 37 -6.18 -2.40 -0.97
CA ARG A 37 -5.88 -2.92 -2.32
C ARG A 37 -5.08 -4.23 -2.30
N ALA A 38 -4.85 -4.81 -1.12
CA ALA A 38 -4.12 -6.07 -1.01
C ALA A 38 -5.03 -7.25 -1.43
N PRO A 39 -4.51 -8.26 -2.18
CA PRO A 39 -5.26 -9.46 -2.49
C PRO A 39 -5.72 -10.17 -1.22
N ALA A 40 -6.97 -10.64 -1.19
CA ALA A 40 -7.55 -11.24 0.01
C ALA A 40 -6.79 -12.51 0.43
N GLU A 41 -6.27 -13.26 -0.54
CA GLU A 41 -5.44 -14.44 -0.34
C GLU A 41 -4.11 -14.13 0.36
N ASP A 42 -3.49 -12.99 0.06
CA ASP A 42 -2.23 -12.60 0.67
C ASP A 42 -2.45 -12.11 2.09
N VAL A 43 -3.53 -11.35 2.31
CA VAL A 43 -3.94 -10.88 3.65
C VAL A 43 -4.32 -12.06 4.54
N ALA A 44 -5.03 -13.06 4.01
CA ALA A 44 -5.45 -14.25 4.75
C ALA A 44 -4.27 -15.12 5.23
N ALA A 45 -3.07 -14.91 4.71
CA ALA A 45 -1.85 -15.61 5.15
C ALA A 45 -1.22 -14.99 6.42
N TYR A 46 -1.77 -13.89 6.94
CA TYR A 46 -1.29 -13.19 8.14
C TYR A 46 -2.34 -13.21 9.25
N GLU A 47 -1.86 -13.20 10.50
CA GLU A 47 -2.73 -12.88 11.63
C GLU A 47 -3.01 -11.39 11.68
N VAL A 48 -4.14 -11.00 12.26
CA VAL A 48 -4.53 -9.58 12.38
C VAL A 48 -3.47 -8.76 13.11
N ALA A 49 -2.88 -9.33 14.18
CA ALA A 49 -1.83 -8.67 14.95
C ALA A 49 -0.53 -8.45 14.14
N ASP A 50 -0.23 -9.33 13.18
CA ASP A 50 0.92 -9.15 12.28
C ASP A 50 0.69 -7.99 11.31
N LEU A 51 -0.52 -7.86 10.77
CA LEU A 51 -0.90 -6.76 9.89
C LEU A 51 -0.95 -5.42 10.63
N GLU A 52 -1.42 -5.40 11.88
CA GLU A 52 -1.38 -4.20 12.73
C GLU A 52 0.06 -3.75 12.97
N ARG A 53 0.97 -4.68 13.31
CA ARG A 53 2.41 -4.37 13.45
C ARG A 53 3.02 -3.85 12.16
N ALA A 54 2.68 -4.44 11.02
CA ALA A 54 3.13 -3.97 9.71
C ALA A 54 2.61 -2.55 9.41
N ALA A 55 1.37 -2.25 9.76
CA ALA A 55 0.81 -0.91 9.63
C ALA A 55 1.48 0.12 10.56
N ASP A 56 1.83 -0.26 11.79
CA ASP A 56 2.56 0.61 12.72
C ASP A 56 3.98 0.92 12.20
N LEU A 57 4.64 -0.06 11.59
CA LEU A 57 5.93 0.13 10.92
C LEU A 57 5.83 1.16 9.79
N ALA A 58 4.82 1.01 8.93
CA ALA A 58 4.57 1.96 7.87
C ALA A 58 4.24 3.36 8.41
N GLY A 59 3.44 3.45 9.49
CA GLY A 59 3.07 4.72 10.12
C GLY A 59 4.27 5.47 10.68
N ARG A 60 5.21 4.75 11.32
CA ARG A 60 6.47 5.34 11.77
C ARG A 60 7.33 5.87 10.61
N ALA A 61 7.34 5.18 9.48
CA ALA A 61 8.07 5.64 8.29
C ALA A 61 7.42 6.90 7.69
N ILE A 62 6.08 6.92 7.58
CA ILE A 62 5.32 8.09 7.07
C ILE A 62 5.54 9.32 7.94
N ALA A 63 5.43 9.17 9.27
CA ALA A 63 5.61 10.29 10.20
C ALA A 63 6.99 10.98 10.08
N ARG A 64 8.02 10.22 9.68
CA ARG A 64 9.39 10.73 9.51
C ARG A 64 9.63 11.40 8.15
N HIS A 65 8.72 11.21 7.20
CA HIS A 65 8.89 11.74 5.84
C HIS A 65 8.75 13.28 5.84
N LYS A 66 9.68 13.94 5.17
CA LYS A 66 9.65 15.38 4.89
C LYS A 66 9.52 15.60 3.39
N LYS A 67 8.90 16.70 2.99
CA LYS A 67 8.71 17.04 1.58
C LYS A 67 10.07 17.08 0.87
N GLY A 68 10.18 16.37 -0.25
CA GLY A 68 11.42 16.24 -0.99
C GLY A 68 12.40 15.21 -0.41
N ASP A 69 12.12 14.52 0.68
CA ASP A 69 12.98 13.43 1.16
C ASP A 69 12.49 12.07 0.61
N SER A 70 13.22 11.01 0.91
CA SER A 70 12.79 9.64 0.66
C SER A 70 13.17 8.79 1.87
N ILE A 71 12.19 8.08 2.42
CA ILE A 71 12.40 7.18 3.56
C ILE A 71 12.47 5.76 3.03
N VAL A 72 13.53 5.04 3.42
CA VAL A 72 13.66 3.60 3.24
C VAL A 72 13.85 2.99 4.63
N ALA A 73 12.86 2.22 5.07
CA ALA A 73 12.88 1.48 6.33
C ALA A 73 12.80 -0.02 6.01
N ILE A 74 13.75 -0.79 6.54
CA ILE A 74 13.79 -2.25 6.38
C ILE A 74 13.90 -2.86 7.77
N ASP A 75 12.86 -3.58 8.17
CA ASP A 75 12.72 -4.16 9.50
C ASP A 75 12.77 -5.70 9.39
N THR A 76 13.93 -6.27 9.72
CA THR A 76 14.20 -7.73 9.69
C THR A 76 13.77 -8.45 10.98
N GLU A 77 13.54 -7.69 12.06
CA GLU A 77 13.09 -8.18 13.37
C GLU A 77 11.74 -7.57 13.78
N SER A 78 10.88 -7.32 12.79
CA SER A 78 9.56 -6.70 12.93
C SER A 78 8.58 -7.48 13.81
N SER A 79 8.91 -8.73 14.19
CA SER A 79 8.00 -9.71 14.78
C SER A 79 6.76 -10.01 13.92
N VAL A 80 6.76 -9.57 12.67
CA VAL A 80 5.72 -9.87 11.68
C VAL A 80 6.01 -11.25 11.09
N ALA A 81 4.99 -12.10 11.07
CA ALA A 81 5.08 -13.42 10.48
C ALA A 81 3.94 -13.69 9.49
N ARG A 82 4.25 -14.40 8.41
CA ARG A 82 3.28 -14.94 7.45
C ARG A 82 3.19 -16.44 7.68
N GLN A 83 2.02 -16.96 8.04
CA GLN A 83 1.81 -18.38 8.37
C GLN A 83 2.84 -18.89 9.41
N GLY A 84 3.16 -18.08 10.41
CA GLY A 84 4.13 -18.40 11.46
C GLY A 84 5.61 -18.32 11.04
N ARG A 85 5.92 -17.91 9.80
CA ARG A 85 7.30 -17.70 9.33
C ARG A 85 7.65 -16.20 9.39
N PRO A 86 8.74 -15.81 10.08
CA PRO A 86 9.18 -14.42 10.11
C PRO A 86 9.46 -13.86 8.72
N VAL A 87 9.06 -12.61 8.50
CA VAL A 87 9.29 -11.88 7.24
C VAL A 87 10.09 -10.61 7.49
N THR A 88 10.79 -10.13 6.47
CA THR A 88 11.35 -8.78 6.48
C THR A 88 10.31 -7.82 5.91
N VAL A 89 10.07 -6.72 6.62
CA VAL A 89 9.12 -5.68 6.23
C VAL A 89 9.90 -4.51 5.64
N ILE A 90 9.62 -4.16 4.40
CA ILE A 90 10.24 -3.03 3.70
C ILE A 90 9.16 -1.97 3.53
N THR A 91 9.43 -0.75 3.99
CA THR A 91 8.60 0.42 3.74
C THR A 91 9.42 1.52 3.07
N VAL A 92 8.98 1.92 1.89
CA VAL A 92 9.51 3.09 1.17
C VAL A 92 8.44 4.16 1.13
N VAL A 93 8.76 5.36 1.61
CA VAL A 93 7.87 6.53 1.56
C VAL A 93 8.53 7.61 0.74
N ASN A 94 7.83 8.10 -0.27
CA ASN A 94 8.32 9.16 -1.16
C ASN A 94 7.17 10.06 -1.62
N ASP A 95 7.52 11.26 -2.08
CA ASP A 95 6.60 12.09 -2.85
C ASP A 95 6.11 11.30 -4.07
N ASN A 96 4.80 11.32 -4.31
CA ASN A 96 4.20 10.53 -5.38
C ASN A 96 4.65 11.03 -6.76
N MET A 97 5.39 10.19 -7.48
CA MET A 97 5.92 10.47 -8.82
C MET A 97 5.87 9.23 -9.74
N PRO A 98 5.93 9.40 -11.07
CA PRO A 98 5.93 8.29 -12.02
C PRO A 98 7.08 7.29 -11.81
N PHE A 99 6.89 6.05 -12.26
CA PHE A 99 7.88 4.96 -12.28
C PHE A 99 8.37 4.45 -10.91
N LEU A 100 7.99 5.12 -9.82
CA LEU A 100 8.46 4.83 -8.47
C LEU A 100 8.18 3.39 -8.03
N PHE A 101 6.91 2.96 -8.13
CA PHE A 101 6.49 1.63 -7.69
C PHE A 101 7.20 0.51 -8.43
N ASP A 102 7.18 0.55 -9.77
CA ASP A 102 7.77 -0.50 -10.60
C ASP A 102 9.29 -0.59 -10.38
N SER A 103 9.95 0.56 -10.21
CA SER A 103 11.40 0.61 -9.97
C SER A 103 11.78 0.03 -8.60
N ILE A 104 11.04 0.37 -7.55
CA ILE A 104 11.25 -0.21 -6.20
C ILE A 104 11.00 -1.72 -6.22
N LEU A 105 9.88 -2.15 -6.82
CA LEU A 105 9.52 -3.56 -6.86
C LEU A 105 10.52 -4.39 -7.66
N GLY A 106 11.02 -3.84 -8.77
CA GLY A 106 12.07 -4.46 -9.58
C GLY A 106 13.35 -4.69 -8.78
N GLU A 107 13.86 -3.65 -8.10
CA GLU A 107 15.06 -3.74 -7.27
C GLU A 107 14.91 -4.73 -6.11
N ILE A 108 13.76 -4.73 -5.43
CA ILE A 108 13.49 -5.68 -4.35
C ILE A 108 13.49 -7.11 -4.90
N THR A 109 12.84 -7.34 -6.04
CA THR A 109 12.73 -8.67 -6.64
C THR A 109 14.10 -9.19 -7.08
N GLU A 110 14.93 -8.33 -7.67
CA GLU A 110 16.28 -8.68 -8.12
C GLU A 110 17.24 -8.98 -6.96
N THR A 111 17.22 -8.15 -5.91
CA THR A 111 18.20 -8.23 -4.81
C THR A 111 17.76 -9.16 -3.67
N ALA A 112 16.45 -9.25 -3.39
CA ALA A 112 15.91 -9.88 -2.19
C ALA A 112 14.88 -10.99 -2.45
N GLY A 113 14.55 -11.25 -3.73
CA GLY A 113 13.68 -12.33 -4.15
C GLY A 113 12.19 -11.97 -4.19
N GLU A 114 11.35 -12.98 -4.33
CA GLU A 114 9.92 -12.79 -4.62
C GLU A 114 9.15 -12.15 -3.44
N PRO A 115 8.41 -11.04 -3.70
CA PRO A 115 7.52 -10.44 -2.71
C PRO A 115 6.40 -11.38 -2.24
N LEU A 116 6.18 -11.42 -0.93
CA LEU A 116 5.11 -12.21 -0.28
C LEU A 116 3.82 -11.41 -0.03
N LEU A 117 3.94 -10.09 0.00
CA LEU A 117 2.85 -9.13 0.08
C LEU A 117 3.36 -7.82 -0.50
N VAL A 118 2.56 -7.17 -1.35
CA VAL A 118 2.87 -5.86 -1.91
C VAL A 118 1.66 -4.96 -1.74
N THR A 119 1.87 -3.80 -1.14
CA THR A 119 0.86 -2.75 -1.01
C THR A 119 1.46 -1.43 -1.43
N HIS A 120 0.66 -0.63 -2.13
CA HIS A 120 1.07 0.68 -2.61
C HIS A 120 -0.08 1.69 -2.51
N PRO A 121 -0.52 2.04 -1.30
CA PRO A 121 -1.43 3.16 -1.15
C PRO A 121 -0.70 4.47 -1.48
N VAL A 122 -1.45 5.35 -2.15
CA VAL A 122 -1.11 6.77 -2.25
C VAL A 122 -1.97 7.47 -1.22
N VAL A 123 -1.35 8.16 -0.26
CA VAL A 123 -2.06 8.86 0.82
C VAL A 123 -1.90 10.36 0.68
N ALA A 124 -2.98 11.10 0.92
CA ALA A 124 -2.93 12.55 1.05
C ALA A 124 -2.50 12.91 2.47
N VAL A 125 -1.51 13.79 2.60
CA VAL A 125 -0.94 14.18 3.90
C VAL A 125 -0.77 15.70 3.99
N ARG A 126 -0.67 16.17 5.23
CA ARG A 126 -0.22 17.51 5.57
C ARG A 126 1.13 17.41 6.28
N HIS A 127 2.16 18.00 5.68
CA HIS A 127 3.46 18.15 6.33
C HIS A 127 3.45 19.35 7.27
N GLY A 128 4.12 19.19 8.40
CA GLY A 128 4.51 20.29 9.27
C GLY A 128 6.01 20.42 9.41
N LYS A 129 6.47 21.02 10.51
CA LYS A 129 7.90 21.35 10.69
C LYS A 129 8.79 20.12 10.87
N GLY A 130 8.24 19.03 11.40
CA GLY A 130 8.98 17.82 11.77
C GLY A 130 8.86 16.65 10.79
N GLY A 131 7.88 16.69 9.89
CA GLY A 131 7.49 15.55 9.05
C GLY A 131 5.99 15.61 8.75
N VAL A 132 5.37 14.45 8.49
CA VAL A 132 3.91 14.37 8.30
C VAL A 132 3.19 14.57 9.64
N GLU A 133 2.32 15.58 9.73
CA GLU A 133 1.51 15.87 10.92
C GLU A 133 0.12 15.22 10.85
N GLU A 134 -0.44 15.10 9.65
CA GLU A 134 -1.79 14.56 9.46
C GLU A 134 -1.89 13.74 8.17
N ILE A 135 -2.57 12.59 8.24
CA ILE A 135 -2.97 11.80 7.08
C ILE A 135 -4.46 12.07 6.85
N LEU A 136 -4.78 12.58 5.65
CA LEU A 136 -6.09 13.14 5.33
C LEU A 136 -7.00 12.14 4.62
N GLY A 137 -6.41 11.12 3.97
CA GLY A 137 -7.16 10.04 3.32
C GLY A 137 -6.45 9.43 2.13
N ASP A 138 -7.21 8.73 1.27
CA ASP A 138 -6.71 8.16 0.01
C ASP A 138 -6.38 9.28 -0.99
N GLY A 139 -5.10 9.41 -1.31
CA GLY A 139 -4.57 10.41 -2.22
C GLY A 139 -4.90 10.16 -3.69
N GLY A 140 -5.46 8.99 -4.03
CA GLY A 140 -5.94 8.69 -5.39
C GLY A 140 -7.23 9.42 -5.78
N TYR A 141 -7.99 9.92 -4.79
CA TYR A 141 -9.27 10.63 -5.01
C TYR A 141 -9.25 12.11 -4.61
N ALA A 142 -8.18 12.57 -3.95
CA ALA A 142 -8.04 13.95 -3.56
C ALA A 142 -7.76 14.84 -4.79
N LYS A 143 -8.57 15.90 -4.96
CA LYS A 143 -8.28 16.93 -5.97
C LYS A 143 -6.96 17.61 -5.61
N ASP A 144 -6.13 17.83 -6.62
CA ASP A 144 -4.88 18.57 -6.48
C ASP A 144 -5.19 20.07 -6.40
N ASP A 145 -5.65 20.51 -5.22
CA ASP A 145 -5.94 21.92 -4.92
C ASP A 145 -4.75 22.62 -4.25
N GLY A 146 -3.60 21.95 -4.17
CA GLY A 146 -2.37 22.45 -3.55
C GLY A 146 -2.42 22.55 -2.02
N SER A 147 -3.50 22.09 -1.38
CA SER A 147 -3.63 22.15 0.08
C SER A 147 -3.00 20.95 0.80
N HIS A 148 -2.67 19.89 0.06
CA HIS A 148 -2.17 18.63 0.59
C HIS A 148 -1.12 18.00 -0.34
N ASP A 149 -0.17 17.26 0.23
CA ASP A 149 0.85 16.53 -0.52
C ASP A 149 0.43 15.07 -0.68
N ARG A 150 0.82 14.43 -1.80
CA ARG A 150 0.56 13.00 -2.05
C ARG A 150 1.82 12.19 -1.80
N LEU A 151 1.73 11.20 -0.92
CA LEU A 151 2.83 10.27 -0.64
C LEU A 151 2.52 8.89 -1.20
N SER A 152 3.47 8.33 -1.94
CA SER A 152 3.50 6.92 -2.28
C SER A 152 4.14 6.16 -1.14
N VAL A 153 3.38 5.23 -0.56
CA VAL A 153 3.88 4.32 0.49
C VAL A 153 3.97 2.93 -0.13
N VAL A 154 5.16 2.55 -0.56
CA VAL A 154 5.42 1.21 -1.10
C VAL A 154 5.82 0.33 0.07
N HIS A 155 4.96 -0.63 0.41
CA HIS A 155 5.15 -1.50 1.56
C HIS A 155 5.11 -2.96 1.12
N VAL A 156 6.23 -3.63 1.33
CA VAL A 156 6.54 -4.93 0.75
C VAL A 156 7.04 -5.88 1.84
N HIS A 157 6.50 -7.10 1.87
CA HIS A 157 7.03 -8.17 2.71
C HIS A 157 7.78 -9.16 1.85
N ILE A 158 8.93 -9.60 2.33
CA ILE A 158 9.77 -10.62 1.68
C ILE A 158 10.21 -11.66 2.70
N GLY A 159 10.84 -12.74 2.22
CA GLY A 159 11.55 -13.68 3.08
C GLY A 159 12.55 -12.97 4.00
N ARG A 160 12.83 -13.58 5.15
CA ARG A 160 13.76 -12.98 6.14
C ARG A 160 15.15 -12.77 5.53
N LEU A 161 15.63 -11.54 5.60
CA LEU A 161 16.98 -11.15 5.23
C LEU A 161 17.92 -11.15 6.43
N SER A 162 19.22 -11.32 6.17
CA SER A 162 20.26 -10.96 7.16
C SER A 162 20.37 -9.44 7.27
N ALA A 163 20.99 -8.95 8.34
CA ALA A 163 21.20 -7.51 8.54
C ALA A 163 22.06 -6.91 7.41
N GLU A 164 23.08 -7.63 6.96
CA GLU A 164 23.98 -7.18 5.89
C GLU A 164 23.26 -7.04 4.55
N LEU A 165 22.37 -7.99 4.20
CA LEU A 165 21.56 -7.92 3.00
C LEU A 165 20.53 -6.81 3.07
N ALA A 166 19.92 -6.60 4.25
CA ALA A 166 18.99 -5.50 4.48
C ALA A 166 19.68 -4.13 4.32
N ASP A 167 20.87 -3.95 4.88
CA ASP A 167 21.64 -2.71 4.75
C ASP A 167 22.06 -2.44 3.30
N ALA A 168 22.50 -3.48 2.58
CA ALA A 168 22.83 -3.39 1.17
C ALA A 168 21.62 -2.95 0.33
N LEU A 169 20.47 -3.62 0.52
CA LEU A 169 19.22 -3.28 -0.16
C LEU A 169 18.76 -1.86 0.16
N ALA A 170 18.85 -1.43 1.42
CA ALA A 170 18.54 -0.05 1.81
C ALA A 170 19.42 0.97 1.08
N GLY A 171 20.71 0.66 0.91
CA GLY A 171 21.65 1.47 0.14
C GLY A 171 21.30 1.55 -1.34
N HIS A 172 20.92 0.42 -1.94
CA HIS A 172 20.51 0.35 -3.35
C HIS A 172 19.22 1.13 -3.60
N LEU A 173 18.19 0.88 -2.81
CA LEU A 173 16.91 1.59 -2.89
C LEU A 173 17.10 3.10 -2.77
N LYS A 174 17.93 3.58 -1.82
CA LYS A 174 18.21 5.02 -1.71
C LYS A 174 18.83 5.61 -2.98
N LYS A 175 19.77 4.91 -3.62
CA LYS A 175 20.39 5.35 -4.88
C LYS A 175 19.37 5.35 -6.03
N LEU A 176 18.57 4.30 -6.12
CA LEU A 176 17.50 4.16 -7.11
C LEU A 176 16.49 5.31 -7.00
N LEU A 177 16.07 5.68 -5.79
CA LEU A 177 15.12 6.77 -5.56
C LEU A 177 15.65 8.12 -6.06
N VAL A 178 16.95 8.37 -5.92
CA VAL A 178 17.61 9.56 -6.48
C VAL A 178 17.60 9.52 -8.02
N GLN A 179 17.87 8.36 -8.61
CA GLN A 179 17.85 8.18 -10.08
C GLN A 179 16.45 8.36 -10.66
N VAL A 180 15.42 7.77 -10.03
CA VAL A 180 14.02 7.93 -10.46
C VAL A 180 13.63 9.40 -10.39
N ARG A 181 13.99 10.12 -9.31
CA ARG A 181 13.70 11.55 -9.19
C ARG A 181 14.37 12.38 -10.29
N ALA A 182 15.64 12.10 -10.60
CA ALA A 182 16.34 12.77 -11.69
C ALA A 182 15.63 12.52 -13.03
N ALA A 183 15.29 11.26 -13.32
CA ALA A 183 14.59 10.87 -14.54
C ALA A 183 13.21 11.57 -14.66
N VAL A 184 12.45 11.67 -13.57
CA VAL A 184 11.14 12.34 -13.56
C VAL A 184 11.27 13.86 -13.73
N THR A 185 12.31 14.48 -13.15
CA THR A 185 12.51 15.93 -13.25
C THR A 185 12.78 16.37 -14.69
N ASP A 186 13.52 15.56 -15.44
CA ASP A 186 13.83 15.80 -16.85
C ASP A 186 12.73 15.29 -17.81
N TRP A 187 11.69 14.65 -17.28
CA TRP A 187 10.60 14.06 -18.06
C TRP A 187 9.52 15.09 -18.39
N LYS A 188 9.11 15.15 -19.67
CA LYS A 188 7.93 15.88 -20.13
C LYS A 188 6.81 14.88 -20.45
N PRO A 189 5.62 15.00 -19.84
CA PRO A 189 4.46 14.21 -20.24
C PRO A 189 4.17 14.44 -21.74
N MET A 190 3.99 13.36 -22.49
CA MET A 190 3.49 13.41 -23.87
C MET A 190 1.99 13.65 -23.90
#